data_AF-A0A820R384-F1
#
_entry.id   AF-A0A820R384-F1
#
_cell.length_a   1.000
_cell.length_b   1.000
_cell.length_c   1.000
_cell.angle_alpha   90.00
_cell.angle_beta   90.00
_cell.angle_gamma   90.00
#
_symmetry.space_group_name_H-M   'P 1'
#
loop_
_entity.id
_entity.type
_entity.pdbx_description
1 polymer ?
#
loop_
_entity_poly.entity_id
_entity_poly.type
_entity_poly.pdbx_seq_one_letter_code
_entity_poly.pdbx_strand_id
1 'polypeptide(L)'
;MHNCAYVFVIFYHQLFNGFSGAVSLHSLYLTLYSSLFTVLPQCAAALFDEHIPAERALREPQLYKYTLHSECYRIQSYWINILDAIWQSTVIFFMAYLSYRTESNMDVSSFGFSLIFSMVITSLIHVIMQTTRIDWSVIAATAFSLLVFLGFTLIFDSVCVDCLAGESPYQASYQTFRQGRFWFTSLLTIVTAMMPRFTVKCIYNKVRNPLL
;
A
#
# COMPACT_ATOMS: atom_id res chain seq x y z
N MET A 1 -8.06 2.12 7.55
CA MET A 1 -6.94 3.08 7.46
C MET A 1 -6.25 3.03 6.11
N HIS A 2 -5.92 1.86 5.56
CA HIS A 2 -5.38 1.72 4.20
C HIS A 2 -6.20 2.46 3.11
N ASN A 3 -7.53 2.40 3.18
CA ASN A 3 -8.40 3.12 2.24
C ASN A 3 -8.29 4.65 2.37
N CYS A 4 -7.88 5.20 3.52
CA CYS A 4 -7.71 6.64 3.69
C CYS A 4 -6.49 7.15 2.90
N ALA A 5 -5.35 6.45 2.98
CA ALA A 5 -4.17 6.81 2.20
C ALA A 5 -4.48 6.85 0.71
N TYR A 6 -5.28 5.89 0.23
CA TYR A 6 -5.71 5.83 -1.15
C TYR A 6 -6.56 7.04 -1.57
N VAL A 7 -7.58 7.39 -0.79
CA VAL A 7 -8.44 8.56 -1.04
C VAL A 7 -7.61 9.84 -1.06
N PHE A 8 -6.61 9.97 -0.17
CA PHE A 8 -5.73 11.14 -0.17
C PHE A 8 -4.86 11.24 -1.43
N VAL A 9 -4.35 10.14 -1.99
CA VAL A 9 -3.60 10.23 -3.26
C VAL A 9 -4.50 10.71 -4.40
N ILE A 10 -5.73 10.22 -4.47
CA ILE A 10 -6.71 10.70 -5.47
C ILE A 10 -6.96 12.20 -5.25
N PHE A 11 -7.10 12.64 -4.01
CA PHE A 11 -7.28 14.05 -3.67
C PHE A 11 -6.11 14.93 -4.13
N TYR A 12 -4.86 14.50 -3.87
CA TYR A 12 -3.68 15.22 -4.37
C TYR A 12 -3.66 15.28 -5.90
N HIS A 13 -3.99 14.18 -6.56
CA HIS A 13 -4.06 14.13 -8.02
C HIS A 13 -5.10 15.11 -8.60
N GLN A 14 -6.28 15.22 -8.00
CA GLN A 14 -7.31 16.18 -8.42
C GLN A 14 -6.87 17.64 -8.25
N LEU A 15 -6.06 17.94 -7.22
CA LEU A 15 -5.54 19.27 -6.97
C LEU A 15 -4.54 19.72 -8.04
N PHE A 16 -3.69 18.80 -8.53
CA PHE A 16 -2.73 19.08 -9.61
C PHE A 16 -3.37 19.13 -11.00
N ASN A 17 -4.48 18.41 -11.21
CA ASN A 17 -5.26 18.47 -12.46
C ASN A 17 -6.25 19.66 -12.52
N GLY A 18 -6.13 20.64 -11.62
CA GLY A 18 -6.99 21.83 -11.61
C GLY A 18 -8.48 21.53 -11.35
N PHE A 19 -8.78 20.47 -10.60
CA PHE A 19 -10.14 19.97 -10.35
C PHE A 19 -10.92 19.56 -11.61
N SER A 20 -10.23 19.30 -12.73
CA SER A 20 -10.86 18.93 -14.00
C SER A 20 -11.59 17.58 -13.96
N GLY A 21 -11.55 16.83 -12.85
CA GLY A 21 -12.19 15.52 -12.71
C GLY A 21 -11.55 14.41 -13.55
N ALA A 22 -10.56 14.74 -14.38
CA ALA A 22 -9.81 13.80 -15.21
C ALA A 22 -8.98 12.89 -14.30
N VAL A 23 -9.41 11.63 -14.20
CA VAL A 23 -8.68 10.58 -13.52
C VAL A 23 -7.64 10.06 -14.51
N SER A 24 -6.35 10.26 -14.25
CA SER A 24 -5.25 9.71 -15.07
C SER A 24 -5.15 8.18 -14.98
N LEU A 25 -6.10 7.55 -14.30
CA LEU A 25 -6.23 6.13 -14.07
C LEU A 25 -7.64 5.71 -14.47
N HIS A 26 -7.74 4.62 -15.22
CA HIS A 26 -9.03 4.09 -15.59
C HIS A 26 -9.83 3.72 -14.32
N SER A 27 -11.07 4.18 -14.21
CA SER A 27 -11.92 4.03 -13.01
C SER A 27 -12.10 2.57 -12.57
N LEU A 28 -11.96 1.63 -13.52
CA LEU A 28 -12.01 0.20 -13.31
C LEU A 28 -10.77 -0.32 -12.55
N TYR A 29 -9.57 0.19 -12.88
CA TYR A 29 -8.33 -0.08 -12.15
C TYR A 29 -8.40 0.43 -10.71
N LEU A 30 -8.96 1.63 -10.53
CA LEU A 30 -9.14 2.26 -9.23
C LEU A 30 -10.04 1.39 -8.32
N THR A 31 -11.20 0.99 -8.85
CA THR A 31 -12.21 0.24 -8.10
C THR A 31 -11.74 -1.19 -7.79
N LEU A 32 -11.20 -1.91 -8.77
CA LEU A 32 -10.67 -3.26 -8.57
C LEU A 32 -9.48 -3.25 -7.60
N TYR A 33 -8.62 -2.24 -7.67
CA TYR A 33 -7.50 -2.08 -6.76
C TYR A 33 -7.93 -1.91 -5.30
N SER A 34 -8.85 -0.98 -5.05
CA SER A 34 -9.31 -0.68 -3.69
C SER A 34 -10.11 -1.82 -3.02
N SER A 35 -10.63 -2.76 -3.82
CA SER A 35 -11.54 -3.81 -3.36
C SER A 35 -10.91 -5.20 -3.37
N LEU A 36 -10.29 -5.63 -4.46
CA LEU A 36 -9.77 -7.00 -4.56
C LEU A 36 -8.35 -7.11 -4.05
N PHE A 37 -7.44 -6.27 -4.55
CA PHE A 37 -6.00 -6.44 -4.29
C PHE A 37 -5.58 -6.03 -2.87
N THR A 38 -6.30 -5.11 -2.25
CA THR A 38 -6.05 -4.68 -0.86
C THR A 38 -6.72 -5.58 0.17
N VAL A 39 -7.95 -6.07 -0.07
CA VAL A 39 -8.69 -6.87 0.91
C VAL A 39 -8.12 -8.27 1.06
N LEU A 40 -7.71 -8.92 -0.05
CA LEU A 40 -7.13 -10.27 -0.03
C LEU A 40 -5.96 -10.45 0.96
N PRO A 41 -4.86 -9.65 0.88
CA PRO A 41 -3.74 -9.78 1.82
C PRO A 41 -4.12 -9.36 3.24
N GLN A 42 -5.04 -8.40 3.40
CA GLN A 42 -5.51 -7.97 4.71
C GLN A 42 -6.36 -9.04 5.40
N CYS A 43 -7.24 -9.72 4.66
CA CYS A 43 -8.03 -10.84 5.15
C CYS A 43 -7.15 -12.02 5.51
N ALA A 44 -6.16 -12.35 4.67
CA ALA A 44 -5.21 -13.41 4.97
C ALA A 44 -4.39 -13.07 6.23
N ALA A 45 -3.83 -11.86 6.31
CA ALA A 45 -3.13 -11.42 7.52
C ALA A 45 -4.05 -11.45 8.74
N ALA A 46 -5.30 -11.01 8.63
CA ALA A 46 -6.25 -11.03 9.75
C ALA A 46 -6.64 -12.45 10.22
N LEU A 47 -6.71 -13.42 9.31
CA LEU A 47 -7.04 -14.81 9.64
C LEU A 47 -5.86 -15.59 10.22
N PHE A 48 -4.63 -15.27 9.80
CA PHE A 48 -3.43 -16.01 10.19
C PHE A 48 -2.58 -15.30 11.26
N ASP A 49 -2.81 -14.02 11.57
CA ASP A 49 -2.06 -13.29 12.61
C ASP A 49 -2.62 -13.60 14.00
N GLU A 50 -2.16 -14.73 14.56
CA GLU A 50 -2.39 -15.05 15.96
C GLU A 50 -1.41 -14.24 16.82
N HIS A 51 -1.82 -13.04 17.24
CA HIS A 51 -0.99 -12.14 18.06
C HIS A 51 -0.51 -12.77 19.39
N ILE A 52 -1.21 -13.78 19.91
CA ILE A 52 -0.86 -14.53 21.11
C ILE A 52 -1.18 -16.01 20.88
N PRO A 53 -0.21 -16.93 20.93
CA PRO A 53 -0.51 -18.35 20.81
C PRO A 53 -1.47 -18.78 21.93
N ALA A 54 -2.50 -19.56 21.60
CA ALA A 54 -3.55 -19.98 22.53
C ALA A 54 -3.05 -20.47 23.90
N GLU A 55 -1.90 -21.15 23.94
CA GLU A 55 -1.26 -21.62 25.20
C GLU A 55 -0.80 -20.47 26.11
N ARG A 56 -0.29 -19.36 25.56
CA ARG A 56 0.11 -18.19 26.35
C ARG A 56 -1.10 -17.37 26.80
N ALA A 57 -2.14 -17.31 25.97
CA ALA A 57 -3.39 -16.64 26.33
C ALA A 57 -4.08 -17.29 27.53
N LEU A 58 -4.02 -18.62 27.64
CA LEU A 58 -4.55 -19.38 28.77
C LEU A 58 -3.69 -19.26 30.05
N ARG A 59 -2.37 -19.10 29.90
CA ARG A 59 -1.43 -19.01 31.03
C ARG A 59 -1.45 -17.65 31.73
N GLU A 60 -1.76 -16.58 30.99
CA GLU A 60 -1.78 -15.21 31.51
C GLU A 60 -3.14 -14.53 31.26
N PRO A 61 -4.15 -14.77 32.12
CA PRO A 61 -5.49 -14.16 31.99
C PRO A 61 -5.45 -12.63 32.15
N GLN A 62 -4.32 -12.06 32.59
CA GLN A 62 -4.11 -10.62 32.66
C GLN A 62 -4.04 -9.96 31.28
N LEU A 63 -3.59 -10.65 30.22
CA LEU A 63 -3.63 -10.12 28.85
C LEU A 63 -5.07 -9.93 28.35
N TYR A 64 -6.01 -10.75 28.83
CA TYR A 64 -7.42 -10.62 28.47
C TYR A 64 -8.06 -9.37 29.09
N LYS A 65 -7.63 -8.97 30.31
CA LYS A 65 -8.11 -7.75 30.98
C LYS A 65 -7.73 -6.48 30.23
N TYR A 66 -6.55 -6.45 29.57
CA TYR A 66 -6.12 -5.32 28.74
C TYR A 66 -7.07 -5.06 27.56
N THR A 67 -7.56 -6.12 26.91
CA THR A 67 -8.53 -6.02 25.82
C THR A 67 -9.89 -5.50 26.31
N LEU A 68 -10.31 -5.92 27.51
CA LEU A 68 -11.58 -5.52 28.11
C LEU A 68 -11.62 -4.05 28.56
N HIS A 69 -10.49 -3.49 29.00
CA HIS A 69 -10.40 -2.10 29.47
C HIS A 69 -10.30 -1.06 28.35
N SER A 70 -10.47 -1.44 27.07
CA SER A 70 -10.42 -0.53 25.92
C SER A 70 -9.12 0.29 25.76
N GLU A 71 -8.07 -0.06 26.49
CA GLU A 71 -6.75 0.56 26.33
C GLU A 71 -6.10 0.24 24.97
N CYS A 72 -6.59 -0.82 24.30
CA CYS A 72 -6.17 -1.17 22.94
C CYS A 72 -6.59 -0.13 21.87
N TYR A 73 -7.63 0.67 22.10
CA TYR A 73 -8.13 1.64 21.11
C TYR A 73 -8.20 3.05 21.68
N ARG A 74 -7.04 3.58 22.06
CA ARG A 74 -6.91 4.98 22.48
C ARG A 74 -7.04 5.89 21.25
N ILE A 75 -7.85 6.95 21.36
CA ILE A 75 -8.11 7.91 20.26
C ILE A 75 -6.83 8.50 19.66
N GLN A 76 -5.75 8.55 20.43
CA GLN A 76 -4.44 9.01 19.96
C GLN A 76 -3.81 8.06 18.93
N SER A 77 -3.95 6.75 19.10
CA SER A 77 -3.49 5.77 18.11
C SER A 77 -4.24 5.90 16.80
N TYR A 78 -5.51 6.31 16.83
CA TYR A 78 -6.28 6.60 15.63
C TYR A 78 -5.70 7.79 14.85
N TRP A 79 -5.43 8.92 15.52
CA TRP A 79 -4.83 10.10 14.89
C TRP A 79 -3.42 9.85 14.34
N ILE A 80 -2.58 9.10 15.05
CA ILE A 80 -1.24 8.72 14.57
C ILE A 80 -1.35 7.92 13.26
N ASN A 81 -2.28 6.98 13.19
CA ASN A 81 -2.50 6.19 11.98
C ASN A 81 -3.05 7.03 10.81
N ILE A 82 -3.85 8.07 11.07
CA ILE A 82 -4.29 9.01 10.02
C ILE A 82 -3.13 9.83 9.50
N LEU A 83 -2.30 10.40 10.39
CA LEU A 83 -1.13 11.18 9.99
C LEU A 83 -0.15 10.34 9.16
N ASP A 84 0.03 9.08 9.55
CA ASP A 84 0.83 8.12 8.80
C ASP A 84 0.24 7.82 7.41
N ALA A 85 -1.08 7.66 7.28
CA ALA A 85 -1.74 7.50 5.99
C ALA A 85 -1.59 8.75 5.09
N ILE A 86 -1.63 9.95 5.67
CA ILE A 86 -1.37 11.22 4.96
C ILE A 86 0.08 11.28 4.49
N TRP A 87 1.04 10.91 5.35
CA TRP A 87 2.45 10.84 4.98
C TRP A 87 2.70 9.88 3.83
N GLN A 88 2.22 8.63 3.97
CA GLN A 88 2.40 7.58 2.97
C GLN A 88 1.81 7.99 1.61
N SER A 89 0.60 8.55 1.60
CA SER A 89 -0.04 9.03 0.37
C SER A 89 0.71 10.20 -0.27
N THR A 90 1.18 11.16 0.54
CA THR A 90 1.99 12.29 0.07
C THR A 90 3.27 11.80 -0.59
N VAL A 91 4.01 10.90 0.06
CA VAL A 91 5.27 10.36 -0.47
C VAL A 91 5.05 9.63 -1.79
N ILE A 92 4.05 8.75 -1.88
CA ILE A 92 3.74 8.01 -3.12
C ILE A 92 3.43 8.97 -4.27
N PHE A 93 2.62 10.00 -4.01
CA PHE A 93 2.25 10.98 -5.04
C PHE A 93 3.47 11.80 -5.51
N PHE A 94 4.24 12.38 -4.58
CA PHE A 94 5.40 13.19 -4.92
C PHE A 94 6.49 12.39 -5.64
N MET A 95 6.73 11.14 -5.24
CA MET A 95 7.71 10.28 -5.88
C MET A 95 7.30 9.91 -7.31
N ALA A 96 6.03 9.57 -7.53
CA ALA A 96 5.50 9.33 -8.87
C ALA A 96 5.61 10.61 -9.73
N TYR A 97 5.28 11.77 -9.16
CA TYR A 97 5.35 13.06 -9.86
C TYR A 97 6.77 13.46 -10.24
N LEU A 98 7.75 13.23 -9.35
CA LEU A 98 9.17 13.46 -9.65
C LEU A 98 9.67 12.54 -10.77
N SER A 99 9.23 11.28 -10.76
CA SER A 99 9.55 10.31 -11.82
C SER A 99 8.99 10.78 -13.17
N TYR A 100 7.75 11.28 -13.19
CA TYR A 100 7.12 11.82 -14.39
C TYR A 100 7.83 13.07 -14.91
N ARG A 101 8.11 14.07 -14.06
CA ARG A 101 8.73 15.33 -14.47
C ARG A 101 10.16 15.16 -15.03
N THR A 102 10.86 14.13 -14.57
CA THR A 102 12.22 13.84 -15.01
C THR A 102 12.25 13.21 -16.41
N GLU A 103 11.12 12.68 -16.89
CA GLU A 103 11.00 12.07 -18.21
C GLU A 103 10.12 12.92 -19.13
N SER A 104 10.72 13.50 -20.18
CA SER A 104 10.03 14.38 -21.11
C SER A 104 9.00 13.69 -22.02
N ASN A 105 9.00 12.35 -22.07
CA ASN A 105 8.24 11.55 -23.04
C ASN A 105 7.31 10.50 -22.38
N MET A 106 7.01 10.64 -21.09
CA MET A 106 6.10 9.72 -20.41
C MET A 106 4.66 10.09 -20.71
N ASP A 107 3.88 9.11 -21.19
CA ASP A 107 2.45 9.26 -21.32
C ASP A 107 1.77 9.27 -19.93
N VAL A 108 0.63 9.97 -19.83
CA VAL A 108 -0.22 10.08 -18.63
C VAL A 108 -0.64 8.69 -18.13
N SER A 109 -0.83 7.74 -19.04
CA SER A 109 -1.16 6.35 -18.72
C SER A 109 -0.02 5.63 -17.98
N SER A 110 1.23 5.89 -18.37
CA SER A 110 2.44 5.32 -17.73
C SER A 110 2.64 5.88 -16.32
N PHE A 111 2.36 7.18 -16.14
CA PHE A 111 2.34 7.80 -14.82
C PHE A 111 1.30 7.15 -13.90
N GLY A 112 0.07 6.94 -14.40
CA GLY A 112 -0.98 6.27 -13.65
C GLY A 112 -0.57 4.85 -13.24
N PHE A 113 -0.05 4.05 -14.17
CA PHE A 113 0.42 2.69 -13.88
C PHE A 113 1.51 2.67 -12.80
N SER A 114 2.51 3.55 -12.91
CA SER A 114 3.60 3.68 -11.94
C SER A 114 3.09 4.02 -10.53
N LEU A 115 2.08 4.90 -10.46
CA LEU A 115 1.44 5.30 -9.21
C LEU A 115 0.70 4.12 -8.56
N ILE A 116 -0.12 3.38 -9.32
CA ILE A 116 -0.83 2.19 -8.79
C ILE A 116 0.18 1.12 -8.34
N PHE A 117 1.20 0.82 -9.14
CA PHE A 117 2.19 -0.19 -8.78
C PHE A 117 2.88 0.15 -7.45
N SER A 118 3.30 1.40 -7.29
CA SER A 118 3.95 1.87 -6.06
C SER A 118 2.99 1.80 -4.86
N MET A 119 1.70 2.09 -5.05
CA MET A 119 0.70 1.89 -4.00
C MET A 119 0.54 0.44 -3.58
N VAL A 120 0.42 -0.47 -4.56
CA VAL A 120 0.26 -1.92 -4.31
C VAL A 120 1.41 -2.39 -3.45
N ILE A 121 2.64 -2.17 -3.88
CA ILE A 121 3.82 -2.65 -3.16
C ILE A 121 3.89 -2.03 -1.76
N THR A 122 3.67 -0.73 -1.63
CA THR A 122 3.73 -0.08 -0.32
C THR A 122 2.64 -0.62 0.61
N SER A 123 1.45 -0.95 0.10
CA SER A 123 0.38 -1.57 0.89
C SER A 123 0.72 -3.00 1.34
N LEU A 124 1.34 -3.82 0.48
CA LEU A 124 1.78 -5.17 0.82
C LEU A 124 2.86 -5.15 1.90
N ILE A 125 3.84 -4.26 1.77
CA ILE A 125 4.91 -4.09 2.76
C ILE A 125 4.34 -3.57 4.08
N HIS A 126 3.36 -2.67 4.03
CA HIS A 126 2.69 -2.18 5.23
C HIS A 126 1.97 -3.31 5.99
N VAL A 127 1.31 -4.23 5.27
CA VAL A 127 0.70 -5.42 5.88
C VAL A 127 1.77 -6.28 6.55
N ILE A 128 2.88 -6.59 5.86
CA ILE A 128 3.99 -7.36 6.45
C ILE A 128 4.53 -6.70 7.73
N MET A 129 4.65 -5.37 7.75
CA MET A 129 5.14 -4.60 8.91
C MET A 129 4.17 -4.58 10.09
N GLN A 130 2.87 -4.65 9.81
CA GLN A 130 1.83 -4.72 10.83
C GLN A 130 1.76 -6.12 11.44
N THR A 131 2.00 -7.16 10.65
CA THR A 131 2.04 -8.54 11.15
C THR A 131 3.18 -8.71 12.15
N THR A 132 2.85 -9.25 13.32
CA THR A 132 3.82 -9.45 14.41
C THR A 132 4.64 -10.73 14.23
N ARG A 133 4.05 -11.75 13.62
CA ARG A 133 4.72 -13.00 13.24
C ARG A 133 4.65 -13.23 11.74
N ILE A 134 5.81 -13.16 11.09
CA ILE A 134 5.92 -13.47 9.67
C ILE A 134 5.97 -14.99 9.53
N ASP A 135 4.80 -15.60 9.38
CA ASP A 135 4.68 -17.01 9.04
C ASP A 135 4.72 -17.21 7.53
N TRP A 136 5.06 -18.44 7.10
CA TRP A 136 5.10 -18.81 5.68
C TRP A 136 3.79 -18.49 4.96
N SER A 137 2.65 -18.64 5.64
CA SER A 137 1.32 -18.32 5.11
C SER A 137 1.16 -16.85 4.77
N VAL A 138 1.72 -15.94 5.57
CA VAL A 138 1.63 -14.48 5.34
C VAL A 138 2.51 -14.08 4.15
N ILE A 139 3.71 -14.66 4.04
CA ILE A 139 4.58 -14.47 2.87
C ILE A 139 3.90 -15.00 1.61
N ALA A 140 3.34 -16.22 1.67
CA ALA A 140 2.64 -16.84 0.55
C ALA A 140 1.41 -16.03 0.12
N ALA A 141 0.60 -15.53 1.06
CA ALA A 141 -0.56 -14.70 0.76
C ALA A 141 -0.16 -13.35 0.14
N THR A 142 0.92 -12.75 0.62
CA THR A 142 1.46 -11.49 0.08
C THR A 142 2.01 -11.69 -1.33
N ALA A 143 2.76 -12.77 -1.57
CA ALA A 143 3.27 -13.13 -2.88
C ALA A 143 2.14 -13.46 -3.87
N PHE A 144 1.11 -14.17 -3.41
CA PHE A 144 -0.08 -14.46 -4.20
C PHE A 144 -0.80 -13.18 -4.61
N SER A 145 -0.99 -12.22 -3.70
CA SER A 145 -1.60 -10.92 -4.04
C SER A 145 -0.80 -10.17 -5.12
N LEU A 146 0.53 -10.16 -5.02
CA LEU A 146 1.39 -9.56 -6.05
C LEU A 146 1.26 -10.29 -7.40
N LEU A 147 1.21 -11.62 -7.39
CA LEU A 147 1.03 -12.42 -8.60
C LEU A 147 -0.34 -12.18 -9.26
N VAL A 148 -1.42 -12.08 -8.47
CA VAL A 148 -2.74 -11.77 -9.01
C VAL A 148 -2.76 -10.35 -9.59
N PHE A 149 -2.10 -9.38 -8.96
CA PHE A 149 -1.96 -8.04 -9.53
C PHE A 149 -1.21 -8.06 -10.88
N LEU A 150 -0.05 -8.74 -10.95
CA LEU A 150 0.71 -8.88 -12.20
C LEU A 150 -0.10 -9.63 -13.27
N GLY A 151 -0.77 -10.72 -12.89
CA GLY A 151 -1.63 -11.50 -13.78
C GLY A 151 -2.81 -10.67 -14.30
N PHE A 152 -3.45 -9.88 -13.45
CA PHE A 152 -4.52 -8.96 -13.86
C PHE A 152 -4.00 -7.91 -14.83
N THR A 153 -2.82 -7.32 -14.58
CA THR A 153 -2.23 -6.36 -15.52
C THR A 153 -2.00 -6.99 -16.89
N LEU A 154 -1.44 -8.22 -16.95
CA LEU A 154 -1.20 -8.93 -18.22
C LEU A 154 -2.50 -9.36 -18.94
N ILE A 155 -3.53 -9.76 -18.20
CA ILE A 155 -4.83 -10.13 -18.79
C ILE A 155 -5.53 -8.88 -19.34
N PHE A 156 -5.55 -7.79 -18.58
CA PHE A 156 -6.17 -6.53 -19.02
C PHE A 156 -5.46 -5.96 -20.26
N ASP A 157 -4.14 -6.10 -20.27
CA ASP A 157 -3.25 -5.76 -21.37
C ASP A 157 -3.57 -6.56 -22.64
N SER A 158 -3.78 -7.88 -22.55
CA SER A 158 -4.14 -8.73 -23.70
C SER A 158 -5.58 -8.58 -24.20
N VAL A 159 -6.54 -8.27 -23.32
CA VAL A 159 -7.98 -8.18 -23.67
C VAL A 159 -8.36 -6.79 -24.18
N CYS A 160 -7.60 -5.75 -23.83
CA CYS A 160 -7.97 -4.35 -24.05
C CYS A 160 -6.96 -3.58 -24.94
N VAL A 161 -6.36 -4.25 -25.94
CA VAL A 161 -5.41 -3.63 -26.89
C VAL A 161 -6.10 -2.65 -27.85
N ASP A 162 -7.35 -2.91 -28.25
CA ASP A 162 -8.08 -2.14 -29.29
C ASP A 162 -9.35 -1.42 -28.78
N CYS A 163 -9.70 -1.53 -27.49
CA CYS A 163 -10.99 -1.04 -26.98
C CYS A 163 -10.99 0.46 -26.58
N LEU A 164 -9.83 1.09 -26.44
CA LEU A 164 -9.72 2.47 -25.96
C LEU A 164 -9.04 3.33 -27.03
N ALA A 165 -9.85 4.12 -27.73
CA ALA A 165 -9.39 5.12 -28.67
C ALA A 165 -8.42 6.10 -27.97
N GLY A 166 -7.14 6.02 -28.29
CA GLY A 166 -6.13 6.97 -27.82
C GLY A 166 -4.76 6.35 -27.65
N GLU A 167 -4.53 5.61 -26.56
CA GLU A 167 -3.23 5.04 -26.22
C GLU A 167 -3.43 3.69 -25.50
N SER A 168 -2.72 2.65 -25.97
CA SER A 168 -2.90 1.31 -25.45
C SER A 168 -2.25 1.18 -24.07
N PRO A 169 -2.96 0.71 -23.03
CA PRO A 169 -2.38 0.49 -21.70
C PRO A 169 -1.25 -0.55 -21.71
N TYR A 170 -1.16 -1.39 -22.75
CA TYR A 170 -0.04 -2.31 -23.00
C TYR A 170 1.30 -1.61 -23.11
N GLN A 171 1.33 -0.50 -23.86
CA GLN A 171 2.58 0.21 -24.10
C GLN A 171 3.06 0.89 -22.81
N ALA A 172 2.13 1.36 -21.97
CA ALA A 172 2.44 1.99 -20.69
C ALA A 172 3.07 1.03 -19.67
N SER A 173 2.49 -0.17 -19.49
CA SER A 173 2.99 -1.19 -18.56
C SER A 173 4.39 -1.68 -18.99
N TYR A 174 4.56 -2.01 -20.27
CA TYR A 174 5.79 -2.52 -20.84
C TYR A 174 6.93 -1.47 -20.82
N GLN A 175 6.64 -0.22 -21.18
CA GLN A 175 7.63 0.86 -21.13
C GLN A 175 8.07 1.14 -19.69
N THR A 176 7.13 1.16 -18.74
CA THR A 176 7.43 1.43 -17.32
C THR A 176 8.31 0.35 -16.71
N PHE A 177 8.02 -0.94 -16.94
CA PHE A 177 8.84 -2.03 -16.38
C PHE A 177 10.26 -2.10 -16.94
N ARG A 178 10.44 -1.67 -18.20
CA ARG A 178 11.74 -1.69 -18.88
C ARG A 178 12.68 -0.60 -18.37
N GLN A 179 12.15 0.44 -17.73
CA GLN A 179 12.95 1.52 -17.18
C GLN A 179 13.53 1.14 -15.81
N GLY A 180 14.86 1.09 -15.69
CA GLY A 180 15.53 0.86 -14.41
C GLY A 180 15.22 1.93 -13.35
N ARG A 181 14.89 3.15 -13.79
CA ARG A 181 14.55 4.28 -12.91
C ARG A 181 13.27 4.05 -12.14
N PHE A 182 12.27 3.42 -12.76
CA PHE A 182 11.01 3.05 -12.11
C PHE A 182 11.22 2.15 -10.89
N TRP A 183 12.11 1.16 -11.01
CA TRP A 183 12.44 0.27 -9.90
C TRP A 183 13.15 1.02 -8.76
N PHE A 184 14.05 1.96 -9.10
CA PHE A 184 14.73 2.77 -8.10
C PHE A 184 13.78 3.75 -7.39
N THR A 185 12.91 4.43 -8.14
CA THR A 185 11.92 5.35 -7.56
C THR A 185 10.90 4.59 -6.71
N SER A 186 10.46 3.41 -7.15
CA SER A 186 9.59 2.53 -6.36
C SER A 186 10.26 2.09 -5.05
N LEU A 187 11.52 1.64 -5.10
CA LEU A 187 12.27 1.25 -3.91
C LEU A 187 12.47 2.43 -2.94
N LEU A 188 12.82 3.61 -3.46
CA LEU A 188 12.99 4.81 -2.65
C LEU A 188 11.66 5.26 -2.02
N THR A 189 10.55 5.14 -2.75
CA THR A 189 9.20 5.41 -2.25
C THR A 189 8.86 4.49 -1.08
N ILE A 190 9.16 3.20 -1.19
CA ILE A 190 8.93 2.22 -0.12
C ILE A 190 9.74 2.59 1.13
N VAL A 191 11.04 2.87 0.97
CA VAL A 191 11.93 3.19 2.10
C VAL A 191 11.44 4.44 2.83
N THR A 192 11.11 5.49 2.08
CA THR A 192 10.66 6.77 2.64
C THR A 192 9.24 6.70 3.24
N ALA A 193 8.35 5.92 2.65
CA ALA A 193 7.01 5.68 3.19
C ALA A 193 7.04 4.86 4.49
N MET A 194 7.96 3.91 4.63
CA MET A 194 8.05 3.02 5.80
C MET A 194 8.84 3.62 6.98
N MET A 195 9.70 4.59 6.72
CA MET A 195 10.56 5.23 7.72
C MET A 195 9.83 5.69 9.00
N PRO A 196 8.70 6.43 8.96
CA PRO A 196 8.04 6.93 10.17
C PRO A 196 7.44 5.81 11.03
N ARG A 197 6.90 4.74 10.42
CA ARG A 197 6.39 3.61 11.21
C ARG A 197 7.50 2.83 11.89
N PHE A 198 8.60 2.63 11.17
CA PHE A 198 9.74 1.91 11.71
C PHE A 198 10.32 2.65 12.92
N THR A 199 10.48 3.98 12.83
CA THR A 199 10.96 4.79 13.96
C THR A 199 9.99 4.75 15.14
N VAL A 200 8.68 4.89 14.90
CA VAL A 200 7.67 4.80 15.97
C VAL A 200 7.68 3.43 16.66
N LYS A 201 7.77 2.33 15.89
CA LYS A 201 7.82 0.96 16.44
C LYS A 201 9.10 0.72 17.23
N CYS A 202 10.25 1.21 16.75
CA CYS A 202 11.51 1.16 17.48
C CYS A 202 11.47 1.97 18.78
N ILE A 203 10.92 3.18 18.76
CA ILE A 203 10.76 4.02 19.95
C ILE A 203 9.83 3.33 20.94
N TYR A 204 8.68 2.82 20.50
CA TYR A 204 7.72 2.12 21.36
C TYR A 204 8.33 0.88 22.02
N ASN A 205 9.05 0.05 21.25
CA ASN A 205 9.74 -1.12 21.80
C ASN A 205 10.81 -0.72 22.82
N LYS A 206 11.55 0.36 22.58
CA LYS A 206 12.58 0.85 23.50
C LYS A 206 11.97 1.43 24.79
N VAL A 207 10.81 2.09 24.71
CA VAL A 207 10.08 2.65 25.86
C VAL A 207 9.33 1.58 26.66
N ARG A 208 8.94 0.46 26.05
CA ARG A 208 8.28 -0.67 26.71
C ARG A 208 9.26 -1.68 27.34
N ASN A 209 10.50 -1.75 26.85
CA ASN A 209 11.57 -2.60 27.40
C ASN A 209 12.28 -2.17 28.71
N PRO A 210 12.03 -1.02 29.38
CA PRO A 210 12.62 -0.77 30.69
C PRO A 210 11.83 -1.41 31.86
N LEU A 211 10.85 -2.29 31.59
CA LEU A 211 10.02 -2.96 32.62
C LEU A 211 10.01 -4.50 32.51
N LEU A 212 11.01 -5.10 31.84
CA LEU A 212 11.34 -6.53 31.92
C LEU A 212 12.85 -6.69 32.15
#